data_AF-A0A7X1P4H9-F1
#
_entry.id   AF-A0A7X1P4H9-F1
#
_cell.length_a   1.000
_cell.length_b   1.000
_cell.length_c   1.000
_cell.angle_alpha   90.00
_cell.angle_beta   90.00
_cell.angle_gamma   90.00
#
_symmetry.space_group_name_H-M   'P 1'
#
loop_
_entity.id
_entity.type
_entity.pdbx_description
1 polymer ?
#
loop_
_entity_poly.entity_id
_entity_poly.type
_entity_poly.pdbx_seq_one_letter_code
_entity_poly.pdbx_strand_id
1 'polypeptide(L)'
;MQSATRMRPEPPAVRRLLAVLAAADDAGPIADASAIDLGRPVPATQYTAVIGSVPFGGTIESNGASAEVRALARSRRAELLAIAWALLALKVGGRLALIVPESMLDGDTQAHHALRRRLVEENALQAVIRMRAGLFRPRTRAAILIATRGGVTERVGFHQLDAARDIPELLARWPAQRDAPGSVTSFFVRREDIRPPQYAFDPNRYRSARPADAPQPQAHEILHEIAGLEAEILQGIRDLVGMLK
;
A
#
# COMPACT_ATOMS: atom_id res chain seq x y z
N MET A 1 21.71 -18.46 -11.14
CA MET A 1 20.26 -18.73 -11.37
C MET A 1 19.48 -18.08 -10.25
N GLN A 2 19.05 -16.83 -10.42
CA GLN A 2 18.16 -16.18 -9.45
C GLN A 2 16.77 -16.77 -9.65
N SER A 3 16.36 -17.67 -8.75
CA SER A 3 14.95 -18.03 -8.60
C SER A 3 14.22 -16.75 -8.24
N ALA A 4 13.60 -16.10 -9.24
CA ALA A 4 12.49 -15.19 -8.99
C ALA A 4 11.55 -15.95 -8.07
N THR A 5 11.45 -15.52 -6.82
CA THR A 5 10.46 -16.04 -5.88
C THR A 5 9.12 -15.82 -6.53
N ARG A 6 8.60 -16.81 -7.28
CA ARG A 6 7.27 -16.76 -7.86
C ARG A 6 6.36 -16.52 -6.68
N MET A 7 5.80 -15.32 -6.60
CA MET A 7 4.84 -15.02 -5.56
C MET A 7 3.72 -16.04 -5.67
N ARG A 8 3.40 -16.64 -4.53
CA ARG A 8 2.20 -17.46 -4.44
C ARG A 8 1.00 -16.53 -4.74
N PRO A 9 0.04 -16.96 -5.58
CA PRO A 9 -1.12 -16.15 -5.88
C PRO A 9 -1.86 -15.77 -4.60
N GLU A 10 -2.36 -14.54 -4.55
CA GLU A 10 -3.14 -14.03 -3.43
C GLU A 10 -4.41 -14.88 -3.17
N PRO A 11 -4.93 -14.92 -1.93
CA PRO A 11 -6.16 -15.65 -1.64
C PRO A 11 -7.32 -15.19 -2.54
N PRO A 12 -8.25 -16.08 -2.94
CA PRO A 12 -9.34 -15.72 -3.86
C PRO A 12 -10.19 -14.52 -3.41
N ALA A 13 -10.42 -14.38 -2.10
CA ALA A 13 -11.14 -13.24 -1.53
C ALA A 13 -10.44 -11.90 -1.78
N VAL A 14 -9.10 -11.91 -1.76
CA VAL A 14 -8.26 -10.74 -1.98
C VAL A 14 -8.24 -10.38 -3.45
N ARG A 15 -8.13 -11.39 -4.32
CA ARG A 15 -8.23 -11.17 -5.77
C ARG A 15 -9.59 -10.58 -6.15
N ARG A 16 -10.68 -11.06 -5.54
CA ARG A 16 -12.03 -10.47 -5.72
C ARG A 16 -12.09 -9.02 -5.24
N LEU A 17 -11.51 -8.72 -4.07
CA LEU A 17 -11.38 -7.34 -3.58
C LEU A 17 -10.67 -6.47 -4.62
N LEU A 18 -9.49 -6.86 -5.09
CA LEU A 18 -8.73 -6.08 -6.09
C LEU A 18 -9.52 -5.90 -7.40
N ALA A 19 -10.25 -6.92 -7.86
CA ALA A 19 -11.08 -6.83 -9.05
C ALA A 19 -12.22 -5.82 -8.89
N VAL A 20 -12.88 -5.76 -7.72
CA VAL A 20 -13.92 -4.75 -7.45
C VAL A 20 -13.32 -3.35 -7.35
N LEU A 21 -12.17 -3.21 -6.69
CA LEU A 21 -11.50 -1.91 -6.54
C LEU A 21 -10.96 -1.36 -7.87
N ALA A 22 -10.51 -2.23 -8.77
CA ALA A 22 -10.05 -1.89 -10.11
C ALA A 22 -11.16 -1.95 -11.17
N ALA A 23 -12.41 -2.25 -10.80
CA ALA A 23 -13.51 -2.31 -11.75
C ALA A 23 -13.62 -0.96 -12.45
N ALA A 24 -13.35 -0.92 -13.76
CA ALA A 24 -13.57 0.24 -14.60
C ALA A 24 -14.89 0.06 -15.35
N ASP A 25 -15.46 1.16 -15.84
CA ASP A 25 -16.69 1.13 -16.64
C ASP A 25 -16.47 0.46 -18.02
N ASP A 26 -15.20 0.36 -18.45
CA ASP A 26 -14.79 -0.26 -19.72
C ASP A 26 -14.40 -1.74 -19.54
N ALA A 27 -15.17 -2.63 -20.18
CA ALA A 27 -14.89 -4.06 -20.22
C ALA A 27 -13.71 -4.34 -21.15
N GLY A 28 -12.57 -4.73 -20.58
CA GLY A 28 -11.36 -5.01 -21.36
C GLY A 28 -10.40 -5.95 -20.65
N PRO A 29 -9.23 -6.20 -21.26
CA PRO A 29 -8.29 -7.18 -20.72
C PRO A 29 -7.71 -6.69 -19.39
N ILE A 30 -7.61 -7.62 -18.45
CA ILE A 30 -7.06 -7.42 -17.11
C ILE A 30 -5.73 -8.16 -17.01
N ALA A 31 -4.65 -7.48 -16.60
CA ALA A 31 -3.37 -8.10 -16.31
C ALA A 31 -3.27 -8.51 -14.83
N ASP A 32 -2.56 -9.61 -14.58
CA ASP A 32 -2.18 -10.06 -13.25
C ASP A 32 -0.77 -9.57 -12.91
N ALA A 33 -0.67 -8.63 -11.96
CA ALA A 33 0.58 -8.06 -11.48
C ALA A 33 1.52 -9.11 -10.86
N SER A 34 0.96 -10.19 -10.30
CA SER A 34 1.74 -11.28 -9.68
C SER A 34 2.45 -12.16 -10.72
N ALA A 35 2.03 -12.09 -11.99
CA ALA A 35 2.53 -12.92 -13.09
C ALA A 35 3.40 -12.15 -14.11
N ILE A 36 3.75 -10.89 -13.82
CA ILE A 36 4.49 -10.05 -14.77
C ILE A 36 5.93 -10.54 -14.95
N ASP A 37 6.39 -10.48 -16.19
CA ASP A 37 7.79 -10.67 -16.56
C ASP A 37 8.40 -9.31 -16.88
N LEU A 38 9.15 -8.75 -15.93
CA LEU A 38 9.74 -7.42 -16.07
C LEU A 38 10.81 -7.36 -17.18
N GLY A 39 11.41 -8.51 -17.52
CA GLY A 39 12.45 -8.60 -18.57
C GLY A 39 11.90 -8.51 -19.98
N ARG A 40 10.58 -8.67 -20.17
CA ARG A 40 9.93 -8.55 -21.48
C ARG A 40 9.52 -7.11 -21.78
N PRO A 41 9.46 -6.72 -23.07
CA PRO A 41 8.84 -5.47 -23.47
C PRO A 41 7.43 -5.36 -22.90
N VAL A 42 7.09 -4.16 -22.43
CA VAL A 42 5.76 -3.93 -21.87
C VAL A 42 4.73 -3.92 -23.01
N PRO A 43 3.62 -4.67 -22.92
CA PRO A 43 2.47 -4.49 -23.78
C PRO A 43 1.80 -3.14 -23.49
N ALA A 44 2.34 -2.07 -24.07
CA ALA A 44 1.95 -0.71 -23.76
C ALA A 44 0.48 -0.45 -24.08
N THR A 45 -0.25 0.18 -23.16
CA THR A 45 -1.64 0.62 -23.36
C THR A 45 -2.61 -0.49 -23.80
N GLN A 46 -2.41 -1.72 -23.33
CA GLN A 46 -3.25 -2.86 -23.70
C GLN A 46 -4.37 -3.12 -22.69
N TYR A 47 -4.12 -2.89 -21.40
CA TYR A 47 -5.01 -3.35 -20.33
C TYR A 47 -5.97 -2.26 -19.82
N THR A 48 -7.21 -2.64 -19.52
CA THR A 48 -8.16 -1.76 -18.81
C THR A 48 -8.00 -1.86 -17.29
N ALA A 49 -7.48 -2.99 -16.79
CA ALA A 49 -7.07 -3.09 -15.40
C ALA A 49 -5.78 -3.87 -15.17
N VAL A 50 -5.04 -3.54 -14.11
CA VAL A 50 -3.92 -4.33 -13.59
C VAL A 50 -4.18 -4.60 -12.11
N ILE A 51 -4.33 -5.87 -11.74
CA ILE A 51 -4.61 -6.27 -10.35
C ILE A 51 -3.59 -7.31 -9.88
N GLY A 52 -3.31 -7.33 -8.59
CA GLY A 52 -2.49 -8.38 -7.99
C GLY A 52 -1.41 -7.81 -7.06
N SER A 53 -0.45 -8.65 -6.70
CA SER A 53 0.66 -8.26 -5.84
C SER A 53 1.89 -7.90 -6.67
N VAL A 54 2.58 -6.83 -6.28
CA VAL A 54 3.95 -6.59 -6.76
C VAL A 54 4.94 -7.38 -5.91
N PRO A 55 6.17 -7.66 -6.41
CA PRO A 55 7.19 -8.35 -5.63
C PRO A 55 7.48 -7.62 -4.31
N PHE A 56 7.62 -8.36 -3.21
CA PHE A 56 7.97 -7.79 -1.90
C PHE A 56 9.48 -7.85 -1.71
N GLY A 57 10.16 -6.72 -1.92
CA GLY A 57 11.61 -6.65 -1.85
C GLY A 57 12.31 -7.29 -3.06
N GLY A 58 13.65 -7.27 -3.00
CA GLY A 58 14.51 -7.78 -4.06
C GLY A 58 14.97 -6.69 -5.03
N THR A 59 16.18 -6.90 -5.54
CA THR A 59 16.83 -6.04 -6.52
C THR A 59 17.03 -6.85 -7.79
N ILE A 60 16.63 -6.29 -8.91
CA ILE A 60 16.81 -6.89 -10.23
C ILE A 60 18.13 -6.39 -10.82
N GLU A 61 18.82 -7.24 -11.58
CA GLU A 61 20.03 -6.86 -12.30
C GLU A 61 19.76 -5.70 -13.28
N SER A 62 20.80 -4.97 -13.66
CA SER A 62 20.68 -3.72 -14.43
C SER A 62 19.93 -3.86 -15.76
N ASN A 63 19.92 -5.06 -16.36
CA ASN A 63 19.23 -5.42 -17.60
C ASN A 63 18.03 -6.37 -17.39
N GLY A 64 17.69 -6.70 -16.13
CA GLY A 64 16.59 -7.64 -15.83
C GLY A 64 15.19 -7.01 -15.92
N ALA A 65 15.09 -5.77 -16.41
CA ALA A 65 13.84 -5.12 -16.74
C ALA A 65 13.93 -4.38 -18.09
N SER A 66 12.82 -4.26 -18.81
CA SER A 66 12.74 -3.52 -20.06
C SER A 66 13.18 -2.05 -19.90
N ALA A 67 13.64 -1.44 -20.99
CA ALA A 67 14.24 -0.10 -20.95
C ALA A 67 13.23 0.97 -20.49
N GLU A 68 11.98 0.83 -20.92
CA GLU A 68 10.85 1.69 -20.62
C GLU A 68 10.50 1.65 -19.13
N VAL A 69 10.47 0.46 -18.54
CA VAL A 69 10.20 0.27 -17.11
C VAL A 69 11.31 0.86 -16.27
N ARG A 70 12.57 0.63 -16.65
CA ARG A 70 13.74 1.21 -15.95
C ARG A 70 13.77 2.73 -16.06
N ALA A 71 13.44 3.29 -17.22
CA ALA A 71 13.39 4.72 -17.44
C ALA A 71 12.32 5.41 -16.58
N LEU A 72 11.15 4.77 -16.43
CA LEU A 72 10.07 5.31 -15.61
C LEU A 72 10.34 5.17 -14.11
N ALA A 73 10.74 3.98 -13.65
CA ALA A 73 10.94 3.71 -12.22
C ALA A 73 12.23 4.33 -11.65
N ARG A 74 13.27 4.47 -12.49
CA ARG A 74 14.63 4.92 -12.08
C ARG A 74 15.16 4.16 -10.86
N SER A 75 14.90 2.85 -10.79
CA SER A 75 15.24 1.99 -9.66
C SER A 75 15.59 0.58 -10.14
N ARG A 76 16.29 -0.18 -9.30
CA ARG A 76 16.48 -1.62 -9.46
C ARG A 76 15.57 -2.45 -8.54
N ARG A 77 14.78 -1.81 -7.67
CA ARG A 77 13.85 -2.51 -6.77
C ARG A 77 12.70 -3.10 -7.57
N ALA A 78 12.45 -4.39 -7.39
CA ALA A 78 11.42 -5.13 -8.13
C ALA A 78 10.01 -4.54 -7.93
N GLU A 79 9.69 -4.11 -6.70
CA GLU A 79 8.40 -3.47 -6.36
C GLU A 79 8.14 -2.18 -7.18
N LEU A 80 9.14 -1.30 -7.30
CA LEU A 80 9.01 -0.03 -8.02
C LEU A 80 8.95 -0.25 -9.53
N LEU A 81 9.71 -1.23 -10.04
CA LEU A 81 9.67 -1.64 -11.44
C LEU A 81 8.30 -2.23 -11.81
N ALA A 82 7.68 -3.02 -10.93
CA ALA A 82 6.35 -3.58 -11.14
C ALA A 82 5.25 -2.52 -11.21
N ILE A 83 5.30 -1.51 -10.32
CA ILE A 83 4.36 -0.38 -10.38
C ILE A 83 4.54 0.41 -11.68
N ALA A 84 5.78 0.65 -12.08
CA ALA A 84 6.08 1.31 -13.35
C ALA A 84 5.57 0.52 -14.57
N TRP A 85 5.77 -0.81 -14.56
CA TRP A 85 5.22 -1.70 -15.58
C TRP A 85 3.70 -1.60 -15.67
N ALA A 86 3.00 -1.63 -14.52
CA ALA A 86 1.54 -1.53 -14.49
C ALA A 86 1.05 -0.21 -15.10
N LEU A 87 1.69 0.92 -14.75
CA LEU A 87 1.36 2.22 -15.32
C LEU A 87 1.59 2.26 -16.84
N LEU A 88 2.64 1.64 -17.36
CA LEU A 88 2.92 1.58 -18.80
C LEU A 88 1.96 0.66 -19.56
N ALA A 89 1.52 -0.44 -18.94
CA ALA A 89 0.67 -1.45 -19.54
C ALA A 89 -0.81 -1.04 -19.64
N LEU A 90 -1.28 -0.16 -18.74
CA LEU A 90 -2.66 0.32 -18.71
C LEU A 90 -3.02 1.23 -19.90
N LYS A 91 -4.24 1.20 -20.41
CA LYS A 91 -4.78 2.27 -21.26
C LYS A 91 -4.99 3.55 -20.44
N VAL A 92 -5.06 4.72 -21.08
CA VAL A 92 -5.57 5.92 -20.40
C VAL A 92 -6.99 5.65 -19.92
N GLY A 93 -7.30 5.97 -18.66
CA GLY A 93 -8.55 5.59 -18.01
C GLY A 93 -8.58 4.18 -17.41
N GLY A 94 -7.57 3.35 -17.68
CA GLY A 94 -7.43 2.02 -17.06
C GLY A 94 -7.06 2.11 -15.59
N ARG A 95 -7.47 1.13 -14.78
CA ARG A 95 -7.34 1.15 -13.31
C ARG A 95 -6.33 0.13 -12.80
N LEU A 96 -5.58 0.49 -11.76
CA LEU A 96 -4.77 -0.46 -11.01
C LEU A 96 -5.33 -0.65 -9.60
N ALA A 97 -5.27 -1.89 -9.11
CA ALA A 97 -5.41 -2.23 -7.69
C ALA A 97 -4.26 -3.16 -7.33
N LEU A 98 -3.19 -2.59 -6.77
CA LEU A 98 -1.94 -3.31 -6.52
C LEU A 98 -1.70 -3.46 -5.02
N ILE A 99 -1.41 -4.69 -4.58
CA ILE A 99 -0.83 -4.93 -3.26
C ILE A 99 0.65 -4.59 -3.35
N VAL A 100 1.09 -3.60 -2.56
CA VAL A 100 2.45 -3.10 -2.53
C VAL A 100 3.05 -3.23 -1.13
N PRO A 101 4.38 -3.37 -1.01
CA PRO A 101 5.06 -3.22 0.27
C PRO A 101 4.85 -1.82 0.84
N GLU A 102 4.87 -1.71 2.17
CA GLU A 102 4.74 -0.40 2.83
C GLU A 102 5.88 0.57 2.48
N SER A 103 7.04 0.06 2.02
CA SER A 103 8.14 0.86 1.46
C SER A 103 7.70 1.77 0.32
N MET A 104 6.66 1.39 -0.44
CA MET A 104 6.11 2.26 -1.48
C MET A 104 5.43 3.50 -0.88
N LEU A 105 4.89 3.40 0.34
CA LEU A 105 4.19 4.50 1.00
C LEU A 105 5.15 5.45 1.72
N ASP A 106 6.18 4.91 2.38
CA ASP A 106 7.06 5.64 3.30
C ASP A 106 8.54 5.73 2.85
N GLY A 107 8.94 4.99 1.80
CA GLY A 107 10.32 4.95 1.33
C GLY A 107 10.86 6.32 0.91
N ASP A 108 12.14 6.56 1.17
CA ASP A 108 12.75 7.90 1.08
C ASP A 108 13.80 8.03 -0.04
N THR A 109 13.73 7.17 -1.06
CA THR A 109 14.62 7.33 -2.23
C THR A 109 13.96 8.20 -3.29
N GLN A 110 14.78 8.84 -4.14
CA GLN A 110 14.28 9.61 -5.29
C GLN A 110 13.28 8.83 -6.16
N ALA A 111 13.48 7.51 -6.33
CA ALA A 111 12.54 6.65 -7.05
C ALA A 111 11.17 6.54 -6.37
N HIS A 112 11.12 6.44 -5.04
CA HIS A 112 9.86 6.44 -4.28
C HIS A 112 9.14 7.78 -4.41
N HIS A 113 9.86 8.90 -4.22
CA HIS A 113 9.28 10.24 -4.39
C HIS A 113 8.75 10.46 -5.80
N ALA A 114 9.51 10.04 -6.83
CA ALA A 114 9.11 10.15 -8.22
C ALA A 114 7.85 9.33 -8.53
N LEU A 115 7.75 8.09 -8.06
CA LEU A 115 6.56 7.27 -8.28
C LEU A 115 5.34 7.79 -7.52
N ARG A 116 5.48 8.19 -6.24
CA ARG A 116 4.37 8.79 -5.48
C ARG A 116 3.88 10.09 -6.14
N ARG A 117 4.81 10.93 -6.59
CA ARG A 117 4.50 12.13 -7.38
C ARG A 117 3.73 11.78 -8.65
N ARG A 118 4.20 10.83 -9.46
CA ARG A 118 3.49 10.41 -10.68
C ARG A 118 2.09 9.89 -10.38
N LEU A 119 1.93 9.10 -9.32
CA LEU A 119 0.63 8.57 -8.91
C LEU A 119 -0.35 9.69 -8.56
N VAL A 120 0.11 10.81 -7.97
CA VAL A 120 -0.75 11.93 -7.57
C VAL A 120 -0.94 12.96 -8.70
N GLU A 121 0.11 13.30 -9.43
CA GLU A 121 0.11 14.41 -10.39
C GLU A 121 -0.27 14.01 -11.81
N GLU A 122 0.09 12.78 -12.23
CA GLU A 122 -0.09 12.31 -13.61
C GLU A 122 -1.14 11.19 -13.71
N ASN A 123 -1.56 10.66 -12.56
CA ASN A 123 -2.56 9.62 -12.46
C ASN A 123 -3.58 10.08 -11.41
N ALA A 124 -4.81 9.60 -11.51
CA ALA A 124 -5.81 9.84 -10.50
C ALA A 124 -5.67 8.77 -9.41
N LEU A 125 -4.81 9.01 -8.41
CA LEU A 125 -4.72 8.19 -7.21
C LEU A 125 -6.01 8.34 -6.42
N GLN A 126 -6.78 7.26 -6.31
CA GLN A 126 -8.08 7.27 -5.67
C GLN A 126 -7.95 6.96 -4.19
N ALA A 127 -7.12 5.97 -3.85
CA ALA A 127 -7.01 5.54 -2.47
C ALA A 127 -5.73 4.73 -2.16
N VAL A 128 -5.37 4.77 -0.89
CA VAL A 128 -4.32 3.99 -0.24
C VAL A 128 -4.93 3.25 0.95
N ILE A 129 -4.96 1.92 0.89
CA ILE A 129 -5.51 1.09 1.95
C ILE A 129 -4.35 0.39 2.68
N ARG A 130 -4.00 0.85 3.88
CA ARG A 130 -2.98 0.20 4.72
C ARG A 130 -3.57 -1.01 5.40
N MET A 131 -2.74 -2.03 5.56
CA MET A 131 -3.15 -3.31 6.14
C MET A 131 -2.25 -3.67 7.31
N ARG A 132 -2.85 -4.10 8.43
CA ARG A 132 -2.08 -4.66 9.55
C ARG A 132 -1.27 -5.89 9.12
N ALA A 133 -0.09 -6.04 9.71
CA ALA A 133 0.78 -7.18 9.46
C ALA A 133 0.05 -8.50 9.73
N GLY A 134 0.24 -9.48 8.84
CA GLY A 134 -0.38 -10.80 8.95
C GLY A 134 -1.69 -10.97 8.20
N LEU A 135 -2.23 -9.91 7.59
CA LEU A 135 -3.37 -10.02 6.67
C LEU A 135 -3.04 -10.79 5.38
N PHE A 136 -1.79 -10.70 4.91
CA PHE A 136 -1.26 -11.46 3.78
C PHE A 136 0.01 -12.21 4.15
N ARG A 137 0.31 -13.28 3.40
CA ARG A 137 1.54 -14.09 3.53
C ARG A 137 2.46 -13.77 2.36
N PRO A 138 3.77 -13.55 2.58
CA PRO A 138 4.47 -13.55 3.87
C PRO A 138 4.04 -12.37 4.76
N ARG A 139 4.25 -12.47 6.08
CA ARG A 139 3.71 -11.60 7.16
C ARG A 139 4.26 -10.15 7.14
N THR A 140 4.50 -9.56 5.98
CA THR A 140 5.05 -8.22 5.81
C THR A 140 3.92 -7.18 5.79
N ARG A 141 4.23 -5.96 6.24
CA ARG A 141 3.30 -4.82 6.13
C ARG A 141 3.09 -4.49 4.66
N ALA A 142 1.83 -4.29 4.29
CA ALA A 142 1.40 -4.11 2.92
C ALA A 142 0.32 -3.05 2.85
N ALA A 143 0.13 -2.51 1.65
CA ALA A 143 -0.96 -1.61 1.34
C ALA A 143 -1.54 -1.94 -0.04
N ILE A 144 -2.78 -1.52 -0.29
CA ILE A 144 -3.38 -1.56 -1.62
C ILE A 144 -3.36 -0.14 -2.17
N LEU A 145 -2.76 0.04 -3.35
CA LEU A 145 -2.85 1.27 -4.13
C LEU A 145 -3.94 1.14 -5.17
N ILE A 146 -4.80 2.16 -5.26
CA ILE A 146 -5.86 2.24 -6.27
C ILE A 146 -5.71 3.54 -7.03
N ALA A 147 -5.44 3.43 -8.32
CA ALA A 147 -5.26 4.59 -9.18
C ALA A 147 -5.83 4.33 -10.58
N THR A 148 -6.24 5.40 -11.24
CA THR A 148 -6.57 5.38 -12.67
C THR A 148 -5.42 6.01 -13.46
N ARG A 149 -5.01 5.38 -14.57
CA ARG A 149 -3.96 5.91 -15.44
C ARG A 149 -4.46 7.18 -16.12
N GLY A 150 -3.69 8.27 -15.98
CA GLY A 150 -4.08 9.58 -16.45
C GLY A 150 -5.07 10.29 -15.51
N GLY A 151 -5.46 11.51 -15.90
CA GLY A 151 -6.28 12.37 -15.06
C GLY A 151 -5.49 13.07 -13.96
N VAL A 152 -6.21 13.74 -13.07
CA VAL A 152 -5.63 14.50 -11.96
C VAL A 152 -6.25 14.01 -10.66
N THR A 153 -5.41 13.80 -9.64
CA THR A 153 -5.90 13.51 -8.29
C THR A 153 -6.51 14.77 -7.68
N GLU A 154 -7.77 14.71 -7.24
CA GLU A 154 -8.39 15.78 -6.45
C GLU A 154 -8.17 15.55 -4.95
N ARG A 155 -8.42 14.32 -4.51
CA ARG A 155 -8.26 13.84 -3.15
C ARG A 155 -7.97 12.34 -3.15
N VAL A 156 -7.29 11.88 -2.11
CA VAL A 156 -6.92 10.48 -1.90
C VAL A 156 -7.61 9.98 -0.64
N GLY A 157 -8.29 8.84 -0.75
CA GLY A 157 -8.85 8.11 0.39
C GLY A 157 -7.78 7.31 1.10
N PHE A 158 -7.57 7.57 2.38
CA PHE A 158 -6.70 6.77 3.24
C PHE A 158 -7.55 5.88 4.12
N HIS A 159 -7.34 4.57 4.01
CA HIS A 159 -8.08 3.55 4.76
C HIS A 159 -7.13 2.62 5.52
N GLN A 160 -7.59 2.13 6.66
CA GLN A 160 -6.90 1.13 7.45
C GLN A 160 -7.78 -0.12 7.58
N LEU A 161 -7.22 -1.27 7.20
CA LEU A 161 -7.80 -2.59 7.43
C LEU A 161 -7.06 -3.25 8.59
N ASP A 162 -7.78 -3.57 9.65
CA ASP A 162 -7.20 -4.21 10.84
C ASP A 162 -7.29 -5.74 10.75
N ALA A 163 -8.31 -6.26 10.08
CA ALA A 163 -8.53 -7.68 9.88
C ALA A 163 -9.20 -8.00 8.54
N ALA A 164 -9.09 -9.26 8.09
CA ALA A 164 -9.67 -9.69 6.81
C ALA A 164 -11.20 -9.64 6.83
N ARG A 165 -11.80 -9.71 8.02
CA ARG A 165 -13.23 -9.54 8.25
C ARG A 165 -13.74 -8.13 7.92
N ASP A 166 -12.84 -7.14 7.82
CA ASP A 166 -13.20 -5.74 7.52
C ASP A 166 -13.34 -5.52 5.99
N ILE A 167 -12.84 -6.45 5.17
CA ILE A 167 -12.88 -6.38 3.70
C ILE A 167 -14.31 -6.27 3.15
N PRO A 168 -15.28 -7.11 3.56
CA PRO A 168 -16.65 -7.02 3.06
C PRO A 168 -17.31 -5.67 3.37
N GLU A 169 -17.05 -5.11 4.55
CA GLU A 169 -17.57 -3.81 4.94
C GLU A 169 -16.97 -2.69 4.09
N LEU A 170 -15.65 -2.73 3.85
CA LEU A 170 -14.98 -1.79 2.95
C LEU A 170 -15.55 -1.86 1.52
N LEU A 171 -15.79 -3.07 1.01
CA LEU A 171 -16.38 -3.29 -0.31
C LEU A 171 -17.81 -2.74 -0.39
N ALA A 172 -18.63 -2.99 0.63
CA ALA A 172 -20.01 -2.51 0.66
C ALA A 172 -20.10 -0.98 0.66
N ARG A 173 -19.18 -0.29 1.35
CA ARG A 173 -19.14 1.18 1.37
C ARG A 173 -18.44 1.80 0.16
N TRP A 174 -17.62 1.04 -0.58
CA TRP A 174 -16.75 1.56 -1.65
C TRP A 174 -17.50 2.45 -2.68
N PRO A 175 -18.70 2.06 -3.18
CA PRO A 175 -19.40 2.86 -4.19
C PRO A 175 -19.80 4.25 -3.69
N ALA A 176 -20.20 4.37 -2.42
CA ALA A 176 -20.65 5.61 -1.79
C ALA A 176 -19.52 6.30 -0.99
N GLN A 177 -18.30 5.75 -1.01
CA GLN A 177 -17.24 6.17 -0.11
C GLN A 177 -16.81 7.62 -0.35
N ARG A 178 -16.90 8.11 -1.60
CA ARG A 178 -16.56 9.49 -1.96
C ARG A 178 -17.31 10.52 -1.09
N ASP A 179 -18.52 10.20 -0.66
CA ASP A 179 -19.36 11.15 0.08
C ASP A 179 -19.53 10.75 1.55
N ALA A 180 -18.87 9.68 1.97
CA ALA A 180 -18.94 9.19 3.34
C ALA A 180 -18.18 10.13 4.30
N PRO A 181 -18.74 10.43 5.49
CA PRO A 181 -18.03 11.18 6.52
C PRO A 181 -16.78 10.41 6.98
N GLY A 182 -15.69 11.16 7.20
CA GLY A 182 -14.43 10.57 7.64
C GLY A 182 -14.53 9.92 9.02
N SER A 183 -13.79 8.83 9.22
CA SER A 183 -13.58 8.14 10.48
C SER A 183 -12.08 8.08 10.83
N VAL A 184 -11.76 7.56 12.01
CA VAL A 184 -10.37 7.33 12.44
C VAL A 184 -9.61 6.39 11.49
N THR A 185 -10.32 5.43 10.89
CA THR A 185 -9.77 4.40 10.01
C THR A 185 -9.97 4.70 8.53
N SER A 186 -10.69 5.77 8.17
CA SER A 186 -11.05 6.08 6.78
C SER A 186 -11.29 7.57 6.60
N PHE A 187 -10.41 8.29 5.93
CA PHE A 187 -10.58 9.73 5.68
C PHE A 187 -10.00 10.13 4.32
N PHE A 188 -10.31 11.34 3.86
CA PHE A 188 -9.80 11.88 2.61
C PHE A 188 -8.82 13.01 2.85
N VAL A 189 -7.78 13.06 2.02
CA VAL A 189 -6.78 14.12 2.01
C VAL A 189 -6.79 14.75 0.63
N ARG A 190 -6.83 16.08 0.54
CA ARG A 190 -6.80 16.77 -0.75
C ARG A 190 -5.42 16.62 -1.38
N ARG A 191 -5.35 16.58 -2.71
CA ARG A 191 -4.06 16.58 -3.43
C ARG A 191 -3.16 17.73 -2.97
N GLU A 192 -3.77 18.86 -2.64
CA GLU A 192 -3.11 20.06 -2.17
C GLU A 192 -2.44 19.90 -0.79
N ASP A 193 -2.69 18.81 -0.06
CA ASP A 193 -1.95 18.51 1.17
C ASP A 193 -0.85 17.46 0.95
N ILE A 194 -0.96 16.70 -0.15
CA ILE A 194 0.00 15.67 -0.58
C ILE A 194 1.04 16.32 -1.51
N ARG A 195 1.87 17.20 -0.93
CA ARG A 195 2.83 18.04 -1.67
C ARG A 195 4.29 17.59 -1.53
N PRO A 196 5.21 18.16 -2.35
CA PRO A 196 6.65 18.02 -2.19
C PRO A 196 7.15 18.32 -0.75
N PRO A 197 8.32 17.81 -0.35
CA PRO A 197 9.31 17.11 -1.17
C PRO A 197 9.01 15.62 -1.38
N GLN A 198 8.18 15.02 -0.52
CA GLN A 198 8.14 13.57 -0.40
C GLN A 198 6.88 12.87 -0.90
N TYR A 199 5.76 13.58 -1.12
CA TYR A 199 4.47 12.99 -1.50
C TYR A 199 4.09 11.80 -0.61
N ALA A 200 4.30 11.90 0.70
CA ALA A 200 4.17 10.77 1.62
C ALA A 200 2.75 10.21 1.63
N PHE A 201 2.61 8.88 1.57
CA PHE A 201 1.33 8.21 1.75
C PHE A 201 1.18 7.68 3.18
N ASP A 202 1.54 8.51 4.16
CA ASP A 202 1.37 8.20 5.57
C ASP A 202 0.14 8.92 6.16
N PRO A 203 -0.95 8.19 6.45
CA PRO A 203 -2.13 8.72 7.13
C PRO A 203 -1.84 9.52 8.40
N ASN A 204 -0.80 9.15 9.17
CA ASN A 204 -0.50 9.82 10.44
C ASN A 204 -0.09 11.28 10.23
N ARG A 205 0.52 11.60 9.10
CA ARG A 205 0.91 12.97 8.73
C ARG A 205 -0.29 13.88 8.49
N TYR A 206 -1.40 13.32 8.02
CA TYR A 206 -2.60 14.07 7.64
C TYR A 206 -3.67 14.06 8.72
N ARG A 207 -3.53 13.18 9.74
CA ARG A 207 -4.42 13.14 10.90
C ARG A 207 -4.34 14.43 11.74
N SER A 208 -3.27 15.22 11.59
CA SER A 208 -2.95 16.43 12.37
C SER A 208 -3.69 17.71 11.98
N ALA A 209 -4.79 17.64 11.21
CA ALA A 209 -5.70 18.79 11.02
C ALA A 209 -6.86 18.84 12.05
N ARG A 210 -6.79 18.05 13.13
CA ARG A 210 -7.55 18.29 14.37
C ARG A 210 -6.65 19.01 15.38
N PRO A 211 -7.21 19.86 16.27
CA PRO A 211 -6.43 20.54 17.30
C PRO A 211 -5.54 19.55 18.04
N ALA A 212 -4.24 19.86 18.09
CA ALA A 212 -3.27 19.14 18.89
C ALA A 212 -3.63 19.33 20.36
N ASP A 213 -4.33 18.38 20.98
CA ASP A 213 -4.58 18.40 22.43
C ASP A 213 -4.91 17.02 23.02
N ALA A 214 -4.40 15.94 22.41
CA ALA A 214 -4.10 14.76 23.22
C ALA A 214 -2.60 14.79 23.47
N PRO A 215 -2.14 15.05 24.71
CA PRO A 215 -0.74 14.90 25.06
C PRO A 215 -0.27 13.53 24.60
N GLN A 216 0.72 13.49 23.71
CA GLN A 216 1.44 12.24 23.50
C GLN A 216 2.10 11.89 24.83
N PRO A 217 1.97 10.65 25.32
CA PRO A 217 2.63 10.27 26.54
C PRO A 217 4.12 10.49 26.35
N GLN A 218 4.71 11.26 27.26
CA GLN A 218 6.12 11.61 27.14
C GLN A 218 6.95 10.33 27.28
N ALA A 219 8.14 10.29 26.68
CA ALA A 219 8.99 9.09 26.70
C ALA A 219 9.20 8.52 28.12
N HIS A 220 9.21 9.38 29.14
CA HIS A 220 9.33 8.98 30.54
C HIS A 220 8.06 8.30 31.10
N GLU A 221 6.87 8.67 30.64
CA GLU A 221 5.60 8.03 31.03
C GLU A 221 5.53 6.60 30.48
N ILE A 222 5.94 6.43 29.23
CA ILE A 222 6.05 5.10 28.58
C ILE A 222 7.07 4.22 29.34
N LEU A 223 8.21 4.78 29.72
CA LEU A 223 9.23 4.05 30.49
C LEU A 223 8.72 3.67 31.89
N HIS A 224 7.91 4.52 32.51
CA HIS A 224 7.31 4.23 33.81
C HIS A 224 6.25 3.12 33.71
N GLU A 225 5.45 3.11 32.64
CA GLU A 225 4.50 2.03 32.35
C GLU A 225 5.23 0.69 32.14
N ILE A 226 6.32 0.69 31.35
CA ILE A 226 7.17 -0.49 31.13
C ILE A 226 7.73 -1.02 32.45
N ALA A 227 8.26 -0.14 33.32
CA ALA A 227 8.79 -0.53 34.62
C ALA A 227 7.71 -1.13 35.54
N GLY A 228 6.48 -0.61 35.48
CA GLY A 228 5.33 -1.16 36.21
C GLY A 228 4.96 -2.57 35.74
N LEU A 229 4.89 -2.77 34.42
CA LEU A 229 4.63 -4.07 33.82
C LEU A 229 5.73 -5.10 34.16
N GLU A 230 7.01 -4.69 34.17
CA GLU A 230 8.11 -5.54 34.63
C GLU A 230 7.95 -5.96 36.09
N ALA A 231 7.53 -5.04 36.97
CA ALA A 231 7.31 -5.34 38.38
C ALA A 231 6.18 -6.37 38.57
N GLU A 232 5.06 -6.23 37.83
CA GLU A 232 3.96 -7.20 37.85
C GLU A 232 4.41 -8.58 37.34
N ILE A 233 5.16 -8.63 36.24
CA ILE A 233 5.68 -9.89 35.69
C ILE A 233 6.59 -10.57 36.73
N LEU A 234 7.51 -9.83 37.35
CA LEU A 234 8.43 -10.37 38.35
C LEU A 234 7.69 -10.83 39.62
N GLN A 235 6.61 -10.15 40.00
CA GLN A 235 5.78 -10.59 41.11
C GLN A 235 5.04 -11.89 40.78
N GLY A 236 4.41 -11.98 39.61
CA GLY A 236 3.74 -13.20 39.16
C GLY A 236 4.67 -14.41 39.08
N ILE A 237 5.93 -14.20 38.66
CA ILE A 237 6.95 -15.26 38.67
C ILE A 237 7.27 -15.71 40.11
N ARG A 238 7.41 -14.78 41.06
CA ARG A 238 7.67 -15.12 42.47
C ARG A 238 6.53 -15.92 43.08
N ASP A 239 5.30 -15.53 42.79
CA ASP A 239 4.11 -16.21 43.31
C ASP A 239 4.02 -17.64 42.77
N LEU A 240 4.28 -17.84 41.46
CA LEU A 240 4.34 -19.16 40.84
C LEU A 240 5.46 -20.04 41.43
N VAL A 241 6.64 -19.48 41.68
CA VAL A 241 7.74 -20.20 42.35
C VAL A 241 7.36 -20.58 43.79
N GLY A 242 6.62 -19.73 44.50
CA GLY A 242 6.13 -19.99 45.84
C GLY A 242 5.13 -21.15 45.90
N MET A 243 4.35 -21.35 44.83
CA MET A 243 3.38 -22.46 44.72
C MET A 243 4.02 -23.83 44.41
N LEU A 244 5.30 -23.86 44.05
CA LEU A 244 6.05 -25.09 43.73
C LEU A 244 6.87 -25.62 44.93
N LYS A 245 6.73 -25.00 46.11
CA LYS A 245 7.26 -25.49 47.39
C LYS A 245 6.16 -26.12 48.22
#